data_AF-F2CB01-F1
#
_entry.id   AF-F2CB01-F1
#
_cell.length_a   1.000
_cell.length_b   1.000
_cell.length_c   1.000
_cell.angle_alpha   90.00
_cell.angle_beta   90.00
_cell.angle_gamma   90.00
#
_symmetry.space_group_name_H-M   'P 1'
#
loop_
_entity.id
_entity.type
_entity.pdbx_description
1 polymer ?
#
loop_
_entity_poly.entity_id
_entity_poly.type
_entity_poly.pdbx_seq_one_letter_code
_entity_poly.pdbx_strand_id
1 'polypeptide(L)'
;MNHSEVVIVYYQSGYRRIYDNFLFSFKIYKNNRLMLKRLCKSSIEALERLSKQSIERDKIVTQSLMLPYKRQIEKQYRKLQRGV
;
A
#
# COMPACT_ATOMS: atom_id res chain seq x y z
N MET A 1 -21.63 -16.28 5.20
CA MET A 1 -20.80 -15.08 4.97
C MET A 1 -21.65 -14.07 4.22
N ASN A 2 -21.76 -12.86 4.76
CA ASN A 2 -22.51 -11.79 4.13
C ASN A 2 -21.71 -11.22 2.94
N HIS A 3 -22.36 -10.75 1.87
CA HIS A 3 -21.67 -10.27 0.66
C HIS A 3 -20.62 -9.19 0.98
N SER A 4 -20.95 -8.27 1.89
CA SER A 4 -20.05 -7.21 2.36
C SER A 4 -18.80 -7.74 3.08
N GLU A 5 -18.89 -8.86 3.81
CA GLU A 5 -17.74 -9.45 4.51
C GLU A 5 -16.72 -10.01 3.50
N VAL A 6 -17.20 -10.69 2.46
CA VAL A 6 -16.35 -11.24 1.40
C VAL A 6 -15.60 -10.12 0.68
N VAL A 7 -16.30 -9.02 0.38
CA VAL A 7 -15.70 -7.84 -0.27
C VAL A 7 -14.67 -7.15 0.65
N ILE A 8 -14.95 -7.03 1.95
CA ILE A 8 -13.97 -6.50 2.92
C ILE A 8 -12.70 -7.36 2.96
N VAL A 9 -12.85 -8.69 3.01
CA VAL A 9 -11.71 -9.63 3.02
C VAL A 9 -10.90 -9.53 1.73
N TYR A 10 -11.56 -9.34 0.59
CA TYR A 10 -10.91 -9.09 -0.70
C TYR A 10 -10.00 -7.84 -0.64
N TYR A 11 -10.53 -6.71 -0.17
CA TYR A 11 -9.75 -5.47 -0.07
C TYR A 11 -8.61 -5.57 0.95
N GLN A 12 -8.87 -6.17 2.12
CA GLN A 12 -7.84 -6.42 3.13
C GLN A 12 -6.67 -7.25 2.55
N SER A 13 -7.00 -8.31 1.81
CA SER A 13 -6.00 -9.14 1.13
C SER A 13 -5.25 -8.38 0.03
N GLY A 14 -5.95 -7.51 -0.71
CA GLY A 14 -5.34 -6.63 -1.72
C GLY A 14 -4.33 -5.67 -1.13
N TYR A 15 -4.66 -4.99 -0.02
CA TYR A 15 -3.72 -4.11 0.68
C TYR A 15 -2.49 -4.85 1.19
N ARG A 16 -2.69 -6.02 1.80
CA ARG A 16 -1.60 -6.89 2.24
C ARG A 16 -0.68 -7.27 1.08
N ARG A 17 -1.24 -7.68 -0.05
CA ARG A 17 -0.45 -8.06 -1.25
C ARG A 17 0.38 -6.90 -1.78
N ILE A 18 -0.18 -5.69 -1.84
CA ILE A 18 0.57 -4.49 -2.23
C ILE A 18 1.74 -4.26 -1.27
N TYR A 19 1.52 -4.42 0.03
CA TYR A 19 2.56 -4.25 1.03
C TYR A 19 3.64 -5.33 0.99
N ASP A 20 3.27 -6.59 0.80
CA ASP A 20 4.21 -7.70 0.67
C ASP A 20 5.11 -7.53 -0.57
N ASN A 21 4.53 -7.07 -1.69
CA ASN A 21 5.27 -6.72 -2.90
C ASN A 21 6.23 -5.55 -2.68
N PHE A 22 5.81 -4.54 -1.91
CA PHE A 22 6.67 -3.46 -1.48
C PHE A 22 7.86 -4.00 -0.67
N LEU A 23 7.64 -4.82 0.34
CA LEU A 23 8.70 -5.39 1.18
C LEU A 23 9.70 -6.21 0.38
N PHE A 24 9.21 -7.05 -0.54
CA PHE A 24 10.05 -7.84 -1.44
C PHE A 24 10.92 -6.92 -2.32
N SER A 25 10.28 -5.98 -3.02
CA SER A 25 10.97 -5.05 -3.92
C SER A 25 11.95 -4.13 -3.18
N PHE A 26 11.64 -3.74 -1.96
CA PHE A 26 12.49 -2.89 -1.13
C PHE A 26 13.82 -3.59 -0.80
N LYS A 27 13.80 -4.91 -0.58
CA LYS A 27 15.02 -5.71 -0.38
C LYS A 27 15.86 -5.78 -1.66
N ILE A 28 15.22 -5.94 -2.82
CA ILE A 28 15.90 -5.98 -4.12
C ILE A 28 16.62 -4.66 -4.40
N TYR A 29 15.93 -3.54 -4.20
CA TYR A 29 16.47 -2.20 -4.52
C TYR A 29 17.30 -1.59 -3.39
N LYS A 30 17.76 -2.36 -2.39
CA LYS A 30 18.41 -1.83 -1.17
C LYS A 30 19.54 -0.81 -1.42
N ASN A 31 20.27 -0.96 -2.53
CA ASN A 31 21.40 -0.08 -2.89
C ASN A 31 21.04 0.99 -3.93
N ASN A 32 19.80 1.00 -4.44
CA ASN A 32 19.35 1.96 -5.45
C ASN A 32 18.31 2.91 -4.83
N ARG A 33 18.80 4.03 -4.30
CA ARG A 33 17.97 5.02 -3.60
C ARG A 33 16.87 5.62 -4.48
N LEU A 34 17.15 5.86 -5.76
CA LEU A 34 16.17 6.39 -6.70
C LEU A 34 15.01 5.39 -6.89
N MET A 35 15.34 4.12 -7.07
CA MET A 35 14.33 3.06 -7.20
C MET A 35 13.53 2.87 -5.92
N LEU A 36 14.17 2.93 -4.74
CA LEU A 36 13.45 2.88 -3.46
C LEU A 36 12.44 4.03 -3.30
N LYS A 37 12.82 5.25 -3.69
CA LYS A 37 11.90 6.41 -3.68
C LYS A 37 10.71 6.18 -4.61
N ARG A 38 10.95 5.73 -5.85
CA ARG A 38 9.90 5.40 -6.83
C ARG A 38 9.00 4.27 -6.34
N LEU A 39 9.57 3.25 -5.72
CA LEU A 39 8.84 2.13 -5.12
C LEU A 39 7.90 2.60 -4.01
N CYS A 40 8.39 3.45 -3.09
CA CYS A 40 7.53 4.00 -2.04
C CYS A 40 6.34 4.77 -2.63
N LYS A 41 6.58 5.68 -3.57
CA LYS A 41 5.54 6.50 -4.19
C LYS A 41 4.49 5.63 -4.91
N SER A 42 4.94 4.74 -5.79
CA SER A 42 4.03 3.85 -6.54
C SER A 42 3.24 2.90 -5.65
N SER A 43 3.82 2.42 -4.54
CA SER A 43 3.12 1.55 -3.59
C SER A 43 2.04 2.31 -2.81
N ILE A 44 2.31 3.57 -2.41
CA ILE A 44 1.30 4.43 -1.78
C ILE A 44 0.15 4.72 -2.76
N GLU A 45 0.46 5.09 -4.00
CA GLU A 45 -0.55 5.32 -5.05
C GLU A 45 -1.39 4.06 -5.32
N ALA A 46 -0.77 2.87 -5.31
CA ALA A 46 -1.50 1.61 -5.47
C ALA A 46 -2.47 1.35 -4.31
N LEU A 47 -2.07 1.62 -3.07
CA LEU A 47 -2.93 1.52 -1.89
C LEU A 47 -4.12 2.49 -2.00
N GLU A 48 -3.86 3.76 -2.31
CA GLU A 48 -4.90 4.78 -2.45
C GLU A 48 -5.87 4.47 -3.58
N ARG A 49 -5.36 4.01 -4.72
CA ARG A 49 -6.18 3.58 -5.85
C ARG A 49 -7.11 2.42 -5.48
N LEU A 50 -6.61 1.43 -4.73
CA LEU A 50 -7.45 0.31 -4.28
C LEU A 50 -8.53 0.78 -3.30
N SER A 51 -8.22 1.71 -2.39
CA SER A 51 -9.22 2.33 -1.51
C SER A 51 -10.25 3.16 -2.25
N LYS A 52 -9.85 3.84 -3.33
CA LYS A 52 -10.78 4.59 -4.18
C LYS A 52 -11.73 3.62 -4.90
N GLN A 53 -11.19 2.51 -5.43
CA GLN A 53 -11.97 1.47 -6.10
C GLN A 53 -13.01 0.84 -5.18
N SER A 54 -12.70 0.61 -3.90
CA SER A 54 -13.67 0.05 -2.94
C SER A 54 -14.89 0.94 -2.74
N ILE A 55 -14.69 2.26 -2.76
CA ILE A 55 -15.78 3.23 -2.64
C ILE A 55 -16.55 3.35 -3.95
N GLU A 56 -15.85 3.43 -5.08
CA GLU A 56 -16.48 3.63 -6.39
C GLU A 56 -17.35 2.43 -6.80
N ARG A 57 -16.81 1.21 -6.67
CA ARG A 57 -17.44 -0.03 -7.16
C ARG A 57 -18.38 -0.66 -6.15
N ASP A 58 -17.90 -0.85 -4.92
CA ASP A 58 -18.60 -1.66 -3.92
C ASP A 58 -19.28 -0.81 -2.82
N LYS A 59 -19.13 0.52 -2.87
CA LYS A 59 -19.65 1.47 -1.88
C LYS A 59 -19.16 1.20 -0.44
N ILE A 60 -17.97 0.61 -0.30
CA ILE A 60 -17.37 0.27 0.99
C ILE A 60 -16.16 1.16 1.27
N VAL A 61 -16.13 1.75 2.45
CA VAL A 61 -14.98 2.52 2.95
C VAL A 61 -13.97 1.56 3.57
N THR A 62 -12.77 1.47 2.99
CA THR A 62 -11.72 0.54 3.44
C THR A 62 -10.42 1.24 3.85
N GLN A 63 -10.46 2.57 4.01
CA GLN A 63 -9.29 3.41 4.31
C GLN A 63 -8.58 2.98 5.61
N SER A 64 -9.35 2.61 6.65
CA SER A 64 -8.79 2.13 7.92
C SER A 64 -7.94 0.87 7.77
N LEU A 65 -8.31 -0.03 6.83
CA LEU A 65 -7.56 -1.25 6.52
C LEU A 65 -6.24 -0.95 5.78
N MET A 66 -6.25 0.09 4.94
CA MET A 66 -5.09 0.52 4.16
C MET A 66 -4.05 1.27 5.01
N LEU A 67 -4.50 2.09 5.96
CA LEU A 67 -3.68 3.06 6.69
C LEU A 67 -2.40 2.48 7.34
N PRO A 68 -2.43 1.30 8.00
CA PRO A 68 -1.22 0.72 8.61
C PRO A 68 -0.09 0.50 7.59
N TYR A 69 -0.43 0.03 6.38
CA TYR A 69 0.54 -0.21 5.31
C TYR A 69 1.08 1.10 4.74
N LYS A 70 0.19 2.05 4.45
CA LYS A 70 0.57 3.37 3.92
C LYS A 70 1.54 4.08 4.86
N ARG A 71 1.24 4.11 6.17
CA ARG A 71 2.11 4.74 7.19
C ARG A 71 3.50 4.12 7.24
N GLN A 72 3.62 2.79 7.10
CA GLN A 72 4.92 2.12 7.08
C GLN A 72 5.73 2.51 5.84
N ILE A 73 5.11 2.56 4.66
CA ILE A 73 5.79 2.97 3.42
C ILE A 73 6.21 4.45 3.49
N GLU A 74 5.32 5.34 3.96
CA GLU A 74 5.63 6.76 4.16
C GLU A 74 6.81 6.97 5.10
N LYS A 75 6.90 6.20 6.19
CA LYS A 75 8.03 6.25 7.11
C LYS A 75 9.34 5.93 6.38
N GLN A 76 9.36 4.91 5.52
CA GLN A 76 10.55 4.60 4.71
C GLN A 76 10.85 5.69 3.69
N TYR A 77 9.82 6.23 3.03
CA TYR A 77 9.98 7.33 2.07
C TYR A 77 10.64 8.57 2.71
N ARG A 78 10.19 8.97 3.90
CA ARG A 78 10.78 10.08 4.66
C ARG A 78 12.25 9.81 5.02
N LYS A 79 12.60 8.59 5.42
CA LYS A 79 14.01 8.20 5.65
C LYS A 79 14.86 8.36 4.39
N LEU A 80 14.33 7.96 3.22
CA LEU A 80 15.00 8.10 1.94
C LEU A 80 15.11 9.56 1.46
N GLN A 81 14.33 10.49 2.00
CA GLN A 81 14.46 11.92 1.71
C GLN A 81 15.54 12.59 2.57
N ARG A 82 15.70 12.16 3.83
CA ARG A 82 16.57 12.81 4.83
C ARG A 82 18.08 12.62 4.65
N GLY A 83 18.54 12.06 3.53
CA GLY A 83 19.98 12.00 3.20
C GLY A 83 20.89 11.60 4.36
N VAL A 84 20.71 10.40 4.93
CA VAL A 84 21.88 9.71 5.52
C VAL A 84 22.74 9.27 4.34
#